data_AF-A0A2V8EUW7-F1
#
_entry.id   AF-A0A2V8EUW7-F1
#
_cell.length_a   1.000
_cell.length_b   1.000
_cell.length_c   1.000
_cell.angle_alpha   90.00
_cell.angle_beta   90.00
_cell.angle_gamma   90.00
#
_symmetry.space_group_name_H-M   'P 1'
#
loop_
_entity.id
_entity.type
_entity.pdbx_description
1 polymer ?
#
loop_
_entity_poly.entity_id
_entity_poly.type
_entity_poly.pdbx_seq_one_letter_code
_entity_poly.pdbx_strand_id
1 'polypeptide(L)'
;MEAVAFGRWPEHADEGLTAHVATCAVCGDLAEVARVLHDDRDAACREAPAPAAGMVWWRATIRARAEAARTATQPITALQGIAAACAVGLAGGLVSVAWRSIDWTAWMDRLGGLVGHLEKRRADIAAVSALATSHALPVLLGLAACLVLAPLVLYLTLADD
;
A
#
# COMPACT_ATOMS: atom_id res chain seq x y z
N MET A 1 46.97 1.47 -0.79
CA MET A 1 46.13 1.78 0.39
C MET A 1 45.08 0.70 0.67
N GLU A 2 44.50 0.01 -0.32
CA GLU A 2 43.50 -1.05 -0.08
C GLU A 2 43.99 -2.15 0.88
N ALA A 3 45.25 -2.61 0.76
CA ALA A 3 45.80 -3.61 1.68
C ALA A 3 45.73 -3.18 3.15
N VAL A 4 46.01 -1.90 3.45
CA VAL A 4 45.90 -1.34 4.80
C VAL A 4 44.44 -1.20 5.23
N ALA A 5 43.55 -0.75 4.33
CA ALA A 5 42.13 -0.60 4.61
C ALA A 5 41.44 -1.93 4.95
N PHE A 6 41.83 -3.01 4.25
CA PHE A 6 41.26 -4.35 4.46
C PHE A 6 42.01 -5.19 5.50
N GLY A 7 43.00 -4.63 6.20
CA GLY A 7 43.77 -5.36 7.22
C GLY A 7 44.62 -6.51 6.67
N ARG A 8 45.05 -6.40 5.41
CA ARG A 8 45.93 -7.39 4.73
C ARG A 8 47.37 -6.89 4.58
N TRP A 9 47.72 -5.84 5.31
CA TRP A 9 49.06 -5.28 5.33
C TRP A 9 49.90 -6.00 6.39
N PRO A 10 51.16 -6.36 6.10
CA PRO A 10 51.90 -6.11 4.84
C PRO A 10 51.77 -7.23 3.79
N GLU A 11 51.14 -8.36 4.10
CA GLU A 11 51.28 -9.60 3.31
C GLU A 11 50.70 -9.51 1.89
N HIS A 12 49.69 -8.66 1.66
CA HIS A 12 49.04 -8.46 0.36
C HIS A 12 49.19 -7.03 -0.16
N ALA A 13 50.24 -6.33 0.25
CA ALA A 13 50.56 -5.01 -0.25
C ALA A 13 51.40 -5.09 -1.54
N ASP A 14 51.09 -4.22 -2.50
CA ASP A 14 51.93 -4.05 -3.69
C ASP A 14 53.33 -3.54 -3.30
N GLU A 15 54.35 -3.96 -4.05
CA GLU A 15 55.75 -3.65 -3.75
C GLU A 15 56.00 -2.12 -3.74
N GLY A 16 55.37 -1.36 -4.63
CA GLY A 16 55.45 0.09 -4.65
C GLY A 16 54.85 0.76 -3.41
N LEU A 17 53.77 0.19 -2.87
CA LEU A 17 53.18 0.66 -1.61
C LEU A 17 54.11 0.37 -0.43
N THR A 18 54.73 -0.81 -0.40
CA THR A 18 55.68 -1.16 0.67
C THR A 18 56.92 -0.27 0.65
N ALA A 19 57.47 0.01 -0.53
CA ALA A 19 58.60 0.91 -0.70
C ALA A 19 58.28 2.36 -0.28
N HIS A 20 57.07 2.85 -0.58
CA HIS A 20 56.65 4.19 -0.16
C HIS A 20 56.48 4.29 1.36
N VAL A 21 55.83 3.31 1.99
CA VAL A 21 55.63 3.30 3.45
C VAL A 21 56.96 3.22 4.19
N ALA A 22 57.95 2.51 3.65
CA ALA A 22 59.30 2.46 4.22
C ALA A 22 60.07 3.79 4.18
N THR A 23 59.72 4.70 3.26
CA THR A 23 60.42 5.97 3.04
C THR A 23 59.65 7.19 3.54
N CYS A 24 58.33 7.06 3.74
CA CYS A 24 57.45 8.12 4.20
C CYS A 24 57.00 7.88 5.64
N ALA A 25 57.51 8.66 6.59
CA ALA A 25 57.21 8.53 8.01
C ALA A 25 55.70 8.59 8.31
N VAL A 26 54.96 9.50 7.66
CA VAL A 26 53.51 9.65 7.84
C VAL A 26 52.77 8.38 7.42
N CYS A 27 53.16 7.76 6.31
CA CYS A 27 52.53 6.53 5.84
C CYS A 27 52.95 5.31 6.68
N GLY A 28 54.17 5.31 7.21
CA GLY A 28 54.65 4.33 8.20
C GLY A 28 53.79 4.33 9.46
N ASP A 29 53.61 5.50 10.07
CA ASP A 29 52.80 5.66 11.28
C ASP A 29 51.34 5.25 11.05
N LEU A 30 50.74 5.66 9.92
CA LEU A 30 49.37 5.28 9.57
C LEU A 30 49.22 3.77 9.36
N ALA A 31 50.18 3.13 8.69
CA ALA A 31 50.15 1.68 8.47
C ALA A 31 50.25 0.92 9.80
N GLU A 32 51.08 1.39 10.73
CA GLU A 32 51.25 0.79 12.05
C GLU A 32 49.99 0.95 12.92
N VAL A 33 49.40 2.15 12.95
CA VAL A 33 48.14 2.39 13.67
C VAL A 33 47.01 1.52 13.09
N ALA A 34 46.90 1.45 11.76
CA ALA A 34 45.92 0.60 11.10
C ALA A 34 46.12 -0.88 11.45
N ARG A 35 47.36 -1.36 11.50
CA ARG A 35 47.68 -2.73 11.90
C ARG A 35 47.21 -3.02 13.32
N VAL A 36 47.55 -2.17 14.28
CA VAL A 36 47.10 -2.31 15.68
C VAL A 36 45.59 -2.31 15.80
N LEU A 37 44.89 -1.44 15.05
CA LEU A 37 43.43 -1.37 15.07
C LEU A 37 42.76 -2.64 14.49
N HIS A 38 43.32 -3.21 13.42
CA HIS A 38 42.84 -4.49 12.88
C HIS A 38 43.13 -5.65 13.83
N ASP A 39 44.29 -5.69 14.48
CA ASP A 39 44.65 -6.70 15.48
C ASP A 39 43.68 -6.65 16.69
N ASP A 40 43.36 -5.44 17.18
CA ASP A 40 42.42 -5.22 18.27
C ASP A 40 40.99 -5.61 17.88
N ARG A 41 40.55 -5.23 16.67
CA ARG A 41 39.26 -5.67 16.11
C ARG A 41 39.19 -7.18 16.03
N ASP A 42 40.24 -7.84 15.57
CA ASP A 42 40.25 -9.29 15.40
C ASP A 42 40.29 -10.01 16.76
N ALA A 43 40.97 -9.45 17.76
CA ALA A 43 40.89 -9.90 19.14
C ALA A 43 39.47 -9.75 19.72
N ALA A 44 38.87 -8.57 19.58
CA ALA A 44 37.50 -8.31 20.01
C ALA A 44 36.49 -9.24 19.32
N CYS A 45 36.67 -9.53 18.02
CA CYS A 45 35.83 -10.49 17.30
C CYS A 45 35.98 -11.92 17.82
N ARG A 46 37.19 -12.34 18.20
CA ARG A 46 37.44 -13.67 18.77
C ARG A 46 36.88 -13.81 20.18
N GLU A 47 36.90 -12.75 20.97
CA GLU A 47 36.39 -12.71 22.34
C GLU A 47 34.88 -12.51 22.41
N ALA A 48 34.27 -11.96 21.36
CA ALA A 48 32.84 -11.75 21.30
C ALA A 48 32.08 -13.09 21.33
N PRO A 49 31.13 -13.28 22.27
CA PRO A 49 30.32 -14.49 22.28
C PRO A 49 29.47 -14.56 21.02
N ALA A 50 29.58 -15.66 20.28
CA ALA A 50 28.74 -15.90 19.12
C ALA A 50 27.26 -15.92 19.55
N PRO A 51 26.37 -15.18 18.87
CA PRO A 51 24.95 -15.26 19.16
C PRO A 51 24.47 -16.70 18.90
N ALA A 52 23.54 -17.18 19.73
CA ALA A 52 23.00 -18.53 19.56
C ALA A 52 22.52 -18.73 18.11
N ALA A 53 23.03 -19.77 17.43
CA ALA A 53 22.72 -20.04 16.02
C ALA A 53 21.20 -20.08 15.75
N GLY A 54 20.43 -20.57 16.72
CA GLY A 54 18.97 -20.57 16.69
C GLY A 54 18.35 -19.16 16.63
N MET A 55 18.93 -18.16 17.30
CA MET A 55 18.45 -16.77 17.25
C MET A 55 18.72 -16.13 15.89
N VAL A 56 19.89 -16.40 15.30
CA VAL A 56 20.23 -15.93 13.94
C VAL A 56 19.31 -16.57 12.92
N TRP A 57 19.15 -17.89 12.97
CA TRP A 57 18.24 -18.63 12.10
C TRP A 57 16.79 -18.19 12.26
N TRP A 58 16.34 -17.96 13.49
CA TRP A 58 14.99 -17.47 13.77
C TRP A 58 14.74 -16.10 13.15
N ARG A 59 15.66 -15.14 13.33
CA ARG A 59 15.58 -13.81 12.71
C ARG A 59 15.57 -13.88 11.19
N ALA A 60 16.42 -14.73 10.60
CA ALA A 60 16.45 -14.96 9.16
C ALA A 60 15.13 -15.56 8.65
N THR A 61 14.59 -16.54 9.37
CA THR A 61 13.36 -17.25 8.98
C THR A 61 12.13 -16.36 9.11
N ILE A 62 12.05 -15.48 10.12
CA ILE A 62 10.98 -14.48 10.22
C ILE A 62 10.99 -13.56 8.99
N ARG A 63 12.16 -13.07 8.58
CA ARG A 63 12.28 -12.22 7.37
C ARG A 63 11.85 -12.97 6.12
N ALA A 64 12.28 -14.22 5.96
CA ALA A 64 11.90 -15.05 4.83
C ALA A 64 10.37 -15.32 4.80
N ARG A 65 9.75 -15.56 5.96
CA ARG A 65 8.29 -15.74 6.06
C ARG A 65 7.52 -14.46 5.77
N ALA A 66 7.99 -13.31 6.23
CA ALA A 66 7.37 -12.02 5.93
C ALA A 66 7.40 -11.73 4.42
N GLU A 67 8.50 -12.08 3.75
CA GLU A 67 8.62 -11.92 2.30
C GLU A 67 7.69 -12.87 1.55
N ALA A 68 7.67 -14.15 1.93
CA ALA A 68 6.74 -15.12 1.35
C ALA A 68 5.26 -14.74 1.57
N ALA A 69 4.93 -14.16 2.73
CA ALA A 69 3.59 -13.68 3.03
C ALA A 69 3.20 -12.50 2.11
N ARG A 70 4.11 -11.55 1.85
CA ARG A 70 3.86 -10.45 0.90
C ARG A 70 3.56 -10.97 -0.51
N THR A 71 4.31 -11.95 -0.99
CA THR A 71 4.05 -12.58 -2.29
C THR A 71 2.72 -13.34 -2.29
N ALA A 72 2.32 -13.95 -1.16
CA ALA A 72 1.07 -14.70 -1.04
C ALA A 72 -0.18 -13.81 -0.85
N THR A 73 -0.04 -12.58 -0.37
CA THR A 73 -1.20 -11.67 -0.18
C THR A 73 -1.67 -11.00 -1.47
N GLN A 74 -0.78 -10.81 -2.45
CA GLN A 74 -1.10 -10.19 -3.73
C GLN A 74 -2.22 -10.91 -4.53
N PRO A 75 -2.28 -12.26 -4.60
CA PRO A 75 -3.39 -12.93 -5.31
C PRO A 75 -4.73 -12.88 -4.56
N ILE A 76 -4.72 -12.79 -3.22
CA ILE A 76 -5.96 -12.79 -2.43
C ILE A 76 -6.71 -11.47 -2.61
N THR A 77 -6.00 -10.34 -2.60
CA THR A 77 -6.60 -9.02 -2.85
C THR A 77 -7.13 -8.90 -4.27
N ALA A 78 -6.45 -9.49 -5.26
CA ALA A 78 -6.92 -9.55 -6.64
C ALA A 78 -8.25 -10.31 -6.78
N LEU A 79 -8.39 -11.47 -6.11
CA LEU A 79 -9.65 -12.22 -6.11
C LEU A 79 -10.80 -11.45 -5.46
N GLN A 80 -10.54 -10.74 -4.37
CA GLN A 80 -11.54 -9.90 -3.70
C GLN A 80 -11.97 -8.73 -4.60
N GLY A 81 -11.05 -8.13 -5.34
CA GLY A 81 -11.36 -7.09 -6.34
C GLY A 81 -12.28 -7.60 -7.45
N ILE A 82 -12.00 -8.77 -8.01
CA ILE A 82 -12.84 -9.39 -9.05
C ILE A 82 -14.22 -9.74 -8.49
N ALA A 83 -14.29 -10.33 -7.30
CA ALA A 83 -15.56 -10.67 -6.65
C ALA A 83 -16.42 -9.42 -6.40
N ALA A 84 -15.81 -8.32 -5.93
CA ALA A 84 -16.49 -7.05 -5.74
C ALA A 84 -17.00 -6.46 -7.07
N ALA A 85 -16.18 -6.48 -8.12
CA ALA A 85 -16.57 -6.01 -9.45
C ALA A 85 -17.76 -6.80 -10.02
N CYS A 86 -17.74 -8.14 -9.88
CA CYS A 86 -18.85 -8.99 -10.30
C CYS A 86 -20.13 -8.70 -9.48
N ALA A 87 -20.00 -8.54 -8.15
CA ALA A 87 -21.14 -8.23 -7.29
C ALA A 87 -21.79 -6.88 -7.66
N VAL A 88 -20.98 -5.85 -7.90
CA VAL A 88 -21.47 -4.53 -8.34
C VAL A 88 -22.09 -4.60 -9.73
N GLY A 89 -21.48 -5.33 -10.67
CA GLY A 89 -22.03 -5.53 -12.01
C GLY A 89 -23.38 -6.24 -12.00
N LEU A 90 -23.52 -7.30 -11.20
CA LEU A 90 -24.78 -8.02 -11.02
C LEU A 90 -25.85 -7.14 -10.36
N ALA A 91 -25.49 -6.40 -9.31
CA ALA A 91 -26.40 -5.47 -8.65
C ALA A 91 -26.89 -4.38 -9.62
N GLY A 92 -25.99 -3.77 -10.38
CA GLY A 92 -26.33 -2.77 -11.39
C GLY A 92 -27.20 -3.35 -12.52
N GLY A 93 -26.89 -4.55 -12.99
CA GLY A 93 -27.70 -5.29 -13.96
C GLY A 93 -29.11 -5.55 -13.45
N LEU A 94 -29.25 -6.10 -12.25
CA LEU A 94 -30.55 -6.38 -11.62
C LEU A 94 -31.36 -5.09 -11.42
N VAL A 95 -30.73 -4.01 -10.97
CA VAL A 95 -31.38 -2.71 -10.82
C VAL A 95 -31.85 -2.18 -12.17
N SER A 96 -31.04 -2.27 -13.23
CA SER A 96 -31.42 -1.81 -14.57
C SER A 96 -32.60 -2.60 -15.16
N VAL A 97 -32.62 -3.92 -14.96
CA VAL A 97 -33.70 -4.79 -15.41
C VAL A 97 -34.96 -4.54 -14.59
N ALA A 98 -34.84 -4.44 -13.26
CA ALA A 98 -35.93 -4.12 -12.36
C ALA A 98 -36.55 -2.76 -12.72
N TRP A 99 -35.73 -1.75 -13.02
CA TRP A 99 -36.20 -0.43 -13.42
C TRP A 99 -36.96 -0.45 -14.75
N ARG A 100 -36.53 -1.28 -15.71
CA ARG A 100 -37.25 -1.46 -16.98
C ARG A 100 -38.58 -2.21 -16.81
N SER A 101 -38.67 -3.12 -15.85
CA SER A 101 -39.87 -3.92 -15.59
C SER A 101 -40.86 -3.25 -14.63
N ILE A 102 -40.40 -2.29 -13.84
CA ILE A 102 -41.27 -1.43 -13.05
C ILE A 102 -41.91 -0.45 -14.02
N ASP A 103 -43.21 -0.60 -14.22
CA ASP A 103 -44.04 0.44 -14.81
C ASP A 103 -43.99 1.65 -13.87
N TRP A 104 -42.99 2.51 -14.09
CA TRP A 104 -42.73 3.69 -13.28
C TRP A 104 -43.92 4.66 -13.32
N THR A 105 -44.86 4.48 -14.25
CA THR A 105 -46.14 5.18 -14.29
C THR A 105 -47.14 4.63 -13.28
N ALA A 106 -47.28 3.30 -13.16
CA ALA A 106 -48.27 2.66 -12.30
C ALA A 106 -47.99 2.83 -10.79
N TRP A 107 -46.72 2.79 -10.36
CA TRP A 107 -46.38 3.09 -8.95
C TRP A 107 -46.49 4.59 -8.65
N MET A 108 -46.19 5.48 -9.61
CA MET A 108 -46.40 6.93 -9.45
C MET A 108 -47.89 7.27 -9.38
N ASP A 109 -48.77 6.60 -10.13
CA ASP A 109 -50.22 6.79 -10.02
C ASP A 109 -50.76 6.35 -8.66
N ARG A 110 -50.21 5.26 -8.10
CA ARG A 110 -50.57 4.77 -6.76
C ARG A 110 -50.10 5.70 -5.64
N LEU A 111 -48.89 6.25 -5.78
CA LEU A 111 -48.36 7.27 -4.87
C LEU A 111 -49.05 8.62 -5.07
N GLY A 112 -49.38 9.00 -6.29
CA GLY A 112 -50.15 10.19 -6.64
C GLY A 112 -51.55 10.15 -6.06
N GLY A 113 -52.20 8.98 -5.98
CA GLY A 113 -53.47 8.80 -5.28
C GLY A 113 -53.38 8.99 -3.76
N LEU A 114 -52.27 8.56 -3.14
CA LEU A 114 -51.99 8.76 -1.72
C LEU A 114 -51.57 10.21 -1.41
N VAL A 115 -50.78 10.82 -2.30
CA VAL A 115 -50.42 12.24 -2.26
C VAL A 115 -51.66 13.09 -2.48
N GLY A 116 -52.56 12.73 -3.40
CA GLY A 116 -53.84 13.42 -3.62
C GLY A 116 -54.76 13.44 -2.40
N HIS A 117 -54.73 12.39 -1.57
CA HIS A 117 -55.42 12.37 -0.27
C HIS A 117 -54.77 13.27 0.79
N LEU A 118 -53.44 13.42 0.75
CA LEU A 118 -52.71 14.38 1.57
C LEU A 118 -52.84 15.81 1.04
N GLU A 119 -53.01 15.97 -0.27
CA GLU A 119 -53.13 17.22 -1.03
C GLU A 119 -54.49 17.88 -0.82
N LYS A 120 -55.56 17.09 -0.65
CA LYS A 120 -56.85 17.61 -0.16
C LYS A 120 -56.77 18.23 1.25
N ARG A 121 -55.71 17.95 2.01
CA ARG A 121 -55.37 18.59 3.30
C ARG A 121 -54.32 19.71 3.18
N ARG A 122 -53.68 19.86 2.02
CA ARG A 122 -52.52 20.74 1.76
C ARG A 122 -52.75 21.77 0.64
N ALA A 123 -53.95 21.78 0.03
CA ALA A 123 -54.34 22.75 -1.00
C ALA A 123 -54.47 24.19 -0.45
N ASP A 124 -54.55 24.38 0.88
CA ASP A 124 -54.61 25.71 1.48
C ASP A 124 -53.24 26.41 1.63
N ILE A 125 -52.09 25.74 1.39
CA ILE A 125 -50.79 26.30 1.80
C ILE A 125 -49.69 26.33 0.70
N ALA A 126 -49.75 25.55 -0.39
CA ALA A 126 -48.55 25.31 -1.20
C ALA A 126 -48.63 25.68 -2.69
N ALA A 127 -49.34 26.76 -3.06
CA ALA A 127 -49.34 27.29 -4.43
C ALA A 127 -47.99 27.89 -4.90
N VAL A 128 -46.90 27.76 -4.14
CA VAL A 128 -45.67 28.57 -4.33
C VAL A 128 -44.41 27.77 -4.71
N SER A 129 -44.35 26.44 -4.56
CA SER A 129 -43.05 25.72 -4.65
C SER A 129 -42.90 24.66 -5.75
N ALA A 130 -43.85 24.53 -6.68
CA ALA A 130 -43.88 23.38 -7.60
C ALA A 130 -42.93 23.46 -8.81
N LEU A 131 -42.14 24.52 -8.98
CA LEU A 131 -41.28 24.66 -10.17
C LEU A 131 -39.81 24.29 -9.99
N ALA A 132 -39.36 23.93 -8.78
CA ALA A 132 -37.93 23.74 -8.49
C ALA A 132 -37.48 22.28 -8.32
N THR A 133 -38.39 21.30 -8.34
CA THR A 133 -38.11 19.93 -7.83
C THR A 133 -38.05 18.84 -8.90
N SER A 134 -38.09 19.18 -10.19
CA SER A 134 -38.08 18.21 -11.29
C SER A 134 -36.68 17.67 -11.68
N HIS A 135 -35.59 18.27 -11.20
CA HIS A 135 -34.21 17.90 -11.60
C HIS A 135 -33.28 17.47 -10.46
N ALA A 136 -33.71 17.48 -9.20
CA ALA A 136 -32.84 17.16 -8.05
C ALA A 136 -32.57 15.66 -7.88
N LEU A 137 -33.52 14.81 -8.26
CA LEU A 137 -33.49 13.37 -8.05
C LEU A 137 -32.44 12.62 -8.92
N PRO A 138 -32.28 12.91 -10.23
CA PRO A 138 -31.25 12.26 -11.03
C PRO A 138 -29.82 12.69 -10.66
N VAL A 139 -29.63 13.92 -10.19
CA VAL A 139 -28.32 14.43 -9.75
C VAL A 139 -27.86 13.76 -8.46
N LEU A 140 -28.77 13.55 -7.50
CA LEU A 140 -28.48 12.83 -6.25
C LEU A 140 -28.08 11.37 -6.50
N LEU A 141 -28.72 10.71 -7.48
CA LEU A 141 -28.43 9.31 -7.80
C LEU A 141 -27.09 9.15 -8.53
N GLY A 142 -26.75 10.08 -9.43
CA GLY A 142 -25.43 10.16 -10.04
C GLY A 142 -24.32 10.47 -9.03
N LEU A 143 -24.58 11.38 -8.09
CA LEU A 143 -23.65 11.71 -7.01
C LEU A 143 -23.39 10.49 -6.11
N ALA A 144 -24.44 9.75 -5.73
CA ALA A 144 -24.32 8.53 -4.95
C ALA A 144 -23.53 7.43 -5.69
N ALA A 145 -23.74 7.28 -7.00
CA ALA A 145 -22.96 6.35 -7.83
C ALA A 145 -21.48 6.75 -7.89
N CYS A 146 -21.16 8.03 -8.08
CA CYS A 146 -19.79 8.53 -8.04
C CYS A 146 -19.13 8.38 -6.67
N LEU A 147 -19.90 8.54 -5.58
CA LEU A 147 -19.42 8.41 -4.20
C LEU A 147 -19.12 6.96 -3.80
N VAL A 148 -19.66 5.97 -4.52
CA VAL A 148 -19.34 4.54 -4.36
C VAL A 148 -18.20 4.09 -5.29
N LEU A 149 -18.08 4.68 -6.49
CA LEU A 149 -17.02 4.37 -7.45
C LEU A 149 -15.65 4.97 -7.04
N ALA A 150 -15.63 6.18 -6.47
CA ALA A 150 -14.38 6.85 -6.09
C ALA A 150 -13.56 6.11 -5.00
N PRO A 151 -14.16 5.59 -3.91
CA PRO A 151 -13.43 4.79 -2.94
C PRO A 151 -12.87 3.49 -3.52
N LEU A 152 -13.57 2.91 -4.50
CA LEU A 152 -13.19 1.65 -5.13
C LEU A 152 -11.96 1.82 -6.03
N VAL A 153 -11.89 2.92 -6.78
CA VAL A 153 -10.70 3.28 -7.56
C VAL A 153 -9.52 3.60 -6.65
N LEU A 154 -9.76 4.37 -5.58
CA LEU A 154 -8.70 4.75 -4.62
C LEU A 154 -8.11 3.54 -3.90
N TYR A 155 -8.94 2.56 -3.54
CA TYR A 155 -8.51 1.30 -2.94
C TYR A 155 -7.64 0.48 -3.90
N LEU A 156 -8.02 0.41 -5.18
CA LEU A 156 -7.26 -0.32 -6.19
C LEU A 156 -5.90 0.34 -6.46
N THR A 157 -5.81 1.67 -6.48
CA THR A 157 -4.53 2.37 -6.65
C THR A 157 -3.60 2.23 -5.45
N LEU A 158 -4.14 2.21 -4.22
CA LEU A 158 -3.36 2.02 -2.99
C LEU A 158 -2.93 0.57 -2.77
N ALA A 159 -3.56 -0.38 -3.46
CA ALA A 159 -3.18 -1.79 -3.40
C ALA A 159 -2.08 -2.15 -4.42
N ASP A 160 -1.75 -1.24 -5.34
CA ASP A 160 -0.76 -1.43 -6.42
C ASP A 160 0.60 -0.80 -6.10
N ASP A 161 0.70 0.04 -5.05
CA ASP A 161 1.93 0.59 -4.44
C ASP A 161 2.37 -0.23 -3.20
#